data_AF-A0A7C8YCZ7-F1
#
_entry.id   AF-A0A7C8YCZ7-F1
#
_cell.length_a   1.000
_cell.length_b   1.000
_cell.length_c   1.000
_cell.angle_alpha   90.00
_cell.angle_beta   90.00
_cell.angle_gamma   90.00
#
_symmetry.space_group_name_H-M   'P 1'
#
loop_
_entity.id
_entity.type
_entity.pdbx_description
1 polymer ?
#
loop_
_entity_poly.entity_id
_entity_poly.type
_entity_poly.pdbx_seq_one_letter_code
_entity_poly.pdbx_strand_id
1 'polypeptide(L)'
;NVTSKILAKVIEYCKKHVDSPKTDDRYVDEELKNWEAEFVKVDQATLFDLILAANYLNIKSLLDLTCQTVADMIKGKTPEEIRKTFNIKNDFTPEEEEEV
;
A
#
# COMPACT_ATOMS: atom_id res chain seq x y z
N ASN A 1 11.65 14.92 -3.86
CA ASN A 1 11.55 13.59 -3.21
C ASN A 1 10.16 13.28 -2.69
N VAL A 2 9.43 14.20 -2.06
CA VAL A 2 8.01 13.99 -1.69
C VAL A 2 7.21 15.25 -2.04
N THR A 3 6.03 15.11 -2.65
CA THR A 3 5.16 16.26 -2.98
C THR A 3 4.38 16.72 -1.75
N SER A 4 3.92 17.98 -1.72
CA SER A 4 3.14 18.51 -0.60
C SER A 4 1.87 17.69 -0.32
N LYS A 5 1.19 17.19 -1.37
CA LYS A 5 0.00 16.33 -1.24
C LYS A 5 0.33 15.01 -0.53
N ILE A 6 1.42 14.36 -0.91
CA ILE A 6 1.82 13.08 -0.33
C ILE A 6 2.33 13.28 1.09
N LEU A 7 3.12 14.34 1.32
CA LEU A 7 3.60 14.68 2.66
C LEU A 7 2.44 14.96 3.63
N ALA A 8 1.38 15.64 3.17
CA ALA A 8 0.19 15.87 3.99
C ALA A 8 -0.47 14.55 4.43
N LYS A 9 -0.57 13.57 3.53
CA LYS A 9 -1.08 12.22 3.87
C LYS A 9 -0.17 11.46 4.82
N VAL A 10 1.15 11.56 4.64
CA VAL A 10 2.12 10.96 5.58
C VAL A 10 1.95 11.56 6.98
N ILE A 11 1.78 12.88 7.08
CA ILE A 11 1.55 13.56 8.36
C ILE A 11 0.22 13.12 8.98
N GLU A 12 -0.85 12.98 8.17
CA GLU A 12 -2.15 12.46 8.62
C GLU A 12 -2.01 11.06 9.23
N TYR A 13 -1.30 10.15 8.55
CA TYR A 13 -0.99 8.81 9.04
C TYR A 13 -0.25 8.83 10.38
N CYS A 14 0.82 9.63 10.47
CA CYS A 14 1.59 9.75 11.71
C CYS A 14 0.76 10.29 12.87
N LYS A 15 -0.09 11.30 12.63
CA LYS A 15 -0.97 11.86 13.66
C LYS A 15 -1.94 10.82 14.20
N LYS A 16 -2.65 10.10 13.32
CA LYS A 16 -3.58 9.05 13.76
C LYS A 16 -2.88 7.96 14.59
N HIS A 17 -1.66 7.58 14.22
CA HIS A 17 -0.88 6.56 14.94
C HIS A 17 -0.29 7.02 16.27
N VAL A 18 -0.02 8.33 16.43
CA VAL A 18 0.43 8.91 17.70
C VAL A 18 -0.75 9.15 18.65
N ASP A 19 -1.88 9.61 18.10
CA ASP A 19 -3.09 9.93 18.88
C ASP A 19 -3.88 8.67 19.27
N SER A 20 -3.66 7.54 18.58
CA SER A 20 -4.29 6.27 18.93
C SER A 20 -3.74 5.76 20.29
N PRO A 21 -4.61 5.50 21.28
CA PRO A 21 -4.16 5.01 22.57
C PRO A 21 -3.43 3.67 22.41
N LYS A 22 -2.20 3.58 22.93
CA LYS A 22 -1.42 2.33 22.99
C LYS A 22 -1.89 1.50 24.18
N THR A 23 -3.12 1.02 24.11
CA THR A 23 -3.72 0.14 25.11
C THR A 23 -3.84 -1.25 24.52
N ASP A 24 -3.80 -2.29 25.34
CA ASP A 24 -4.03 -3.70 24.94
C ASP A 24 -5.53 -3.99 24.66
N ASP A 25 -6.25 -2.94 24.23
CA ASP A 25 -7.68 -2.95 23.97
C ASP A 25 -7.91 -3.34 22.51
N ARG A 26 -8.45 -4.54 22.31
CA ARG A 26 -8.77 -5.09 21.00
C ARG A 26 -9.69 -4.20 20.17
N TYR A 27 -10.55 -3.38 20.81
CA TYR A 27 -11.44 -2.47 20.10
C TYR A 27 -10.67 -1.30 19.46
N VAL A 28 -9.68 -0.75 20.17
CA VAL A 28 -8.83 0.35 19.66
C VAL A 28 -7.99 -0.13 18.47
N ASP A 29 -7.46 -1.36 18.56
CA ASP A 29 -6.70 -1.97 17.47
C ASP A 29 -7.58 -2.21 16.22
N GLU A 30 -8.83 -2.64 16.38
CA GLU A 30 -9.77 -2.80 15.27
C GLU A 30 -10.13 -1.46 14.63
N GLU A 31 -10.35 -0.41 15.43
CA GLU A 31 -10.63 0.93 14.90
C GLU A 31 -9.45 1.47 14.09
N LEU A 32 -8.22 1.28 14.58
CA LEU A 32 -7.01 1.69 13.86
C LEU A 32 -6.88 0.95 12.53
N LYS A 33 -7.06 -0.38 12.53
CA LYS A 33 -7.01 -1.19 11.29
C LYS A 33 -8.07 -0.80 10.28
N ASN A 34 -9.29 -0.52 10.73
CA ASN A 34 -10.36 -0.05 9.85
C ASN A 34 -10.01 1.31 9.24
N TRP A 35 -9.45 2.22 10.05
CA TRP A 35 -8.98 3.50 9.54
C TRP A 35 -7.83 3.36 8.54
N GLU A 36 -6.84 2.48 8.83
CA GLU A 36 -5.75 2.18 7.91
C GLU A 36 -6.26 1.63 6.57
N ALA A 37 -7.26 0.74 6.62
CA ALA A 37 -7.89 0.20 5.42
C ALA A 37 -8.59 1.27 4.59
N GLU A 38 -9.20 2.29 5.20
CA GLU A 38 -9.74 3.44 4.48
C GLU A 38 -8.64 4.39 3.99
N PHE A 39 -7.58 4.59 4.77
CA PHE A 39 -6.48 5.49 4.45
C PHE A 39 -5.77 5.10 3.14
N VAL A 40 -5.59 3.80 2.90
CA VAL A 40 -4.94 3.26 1.69
C VAL A 40 -5.88 3.09 0.49
N LYS A 41 -7.19 3.39 0.63
CA LYS A 41 -8.13 3.45 -0.52
C LYS A 41 -7.92 4.72 -1.34
N VAL A 42 -6.76 4.78 -1.98
CA VAL A 42 -6.36 5.85 -2.89
C VAL A 42 -6.10 5.26 -4.28
N ASP A 43 -5.91 6.13 -5.28
CA ASP A 43 -5.47 5.68 -6.60
C ASP A 43 -4.06 5.08 -6.55
N GLN A 44 -3.72 4.22 -7.52
CA GLN A 44 -2.43 3.52 -7.56
C GLN A 44 -1.22 4.46 -7.57
N ALA A 45 -1.32 5.61 -8.25
CA ALA A 45 -0.22 6.57 -8.29
C ALA A 45 0.03 7.17 -6.90
N THR A 46 -1.02 7.58 -6.20
CA THR A 46 -0.91 8.03 -4.80
C THR A 46 -0.39 6.91 -3.88
N LEU A 47 -0.81 5.65 -4.07
CA LEU A 47 -0.32 4.52 -3.28
C LEU A 47 1.18 4.28 -3.48
N PHE A 48 1.67 4.30 -4.73
CA PHE A 48 3.09 4.16 -5.02
C PHE A 48 3.91 5.34 -4.50
N ASP A 49 3.40 6.57 -4.62
CA ASP A 49 4.05 7.73 -4.03
C ASP A 49 4.15 7.62 -2.50
N LEU A 50 3.13 7.06 -1.83
CA LEU A 50 3.16 6.79 -0.39
C LEU A 50 4.21 5.73 -0.03
N ILE A 51 4.37 4.66 -0.82
CA ILE A 51 5.44 3.65 -0.63
C ILE A 51 6.80 4.31 -0.71
N LEU A 52 7.04 5.12 -1.75
CA LEU A 52 8.31 5.83 -1.94
C LEU A 52 8.58 6.83 -0.82
N ALA A 53 7.55 7.58 -0.39
CA ALA A 53 7.67 8.53 0.70
C ALA A 53 7.94 7.84 2.04
N ALA A 54 7.25 6.72 2.33
CA ALA A 54 7.44 5.95 3.54
C ALA A 54 8.85 5.36 3.63
N ASN A 55 9.37 4.84 2.51
CA ASN A 55 10.75 4.37 2.44
C ASN A 55 11.76 5.53 2.61
N TYR A 56 11.55 6.66 1.93
CA TYR A 56 12.43 7.82 2.02
C TYR A 56 12.49 8.43 3.43
N LEU A 57 11.35 8.47 4.12
CA LEU A 57 11.22 9.02 5.48
C LEU A 57 11.46 7.97 6.58
N ASN A 58 11.76 6.72 6.21
CA ASN A 58 11.98 5.59 7.10
C ASN A 58 10.81 5.31 8.08
N ILE A 59 9.58 5.35 7.57
CA ILE A 59 8.36 5.07 8.32
C ILE A 59 7.92 3.63 8.05
N LYS A 60 8.47 2.68 8.81
CA LYS A 60 8.28 1.24 8.57
C LYS A 60 6.81 0.82 8.55
N SER A 61 5.98 1.29 9.49
CA SER A 61 4.57 0.85 9.58
C SER A 61 3.76 1.28 8.35
N LEU A 62 3.99 2.50 7.84
CA LEU A 62 3.35 2.98 6.62
C LEU A 62 3.85 2.21 5.39
N LEU A 63 5.14 1.88 5.35
CA LEU A 63 5.71 1.07 4.27
C LEU A 63 5.10 -0.34 4.27
N ASP A 64 5.03 -0.99 5.43
CA ASP A 64 4.44 -2.32 5.57
C ASP A 64 2.96 -2.30 5.15
N LEU A 65 2.17 -1.33 5.62
CA LEU A 65 0.76 -1.19 5.29
C LEU A 65 0.52 -1.03 3.77
N THR A 66 1.28 -0.14 3.14
CA THR A 66 1.14 0.13 1.71
C THR A 66 1.64 -1.04 0.84
N CYS A 67 2.73 -1.70 1.23
CA CYS A 67 3.19 -2.93 0.58
C CYS A 67 2.18 -4.08 0.72
N GLN A 68 1.60 -4.25 1.92
CA GLN A 68 0.56 -5.26 2.16
C GLN A 68 -0.67 -4.99 1.28
N THR A 69 -1.08 -3.73 1.13
CA THR A 69 -2.18 -3.34 0.25
C THR A 69 -1.92 -3.76 -1.19
N VAL A 70 -0.70 -3.52 -1.71
CA VAL A 70 -0.31 -3.98 -3.06
C VAL A 70 -0.29 -5.50 -3.15
N ALA A 71 0.20 -6.20 -2.13
CA ALA A 71 0.20 -7.66 -2.10
C ALA A 71 -1.23 -8.23 -2.13
N ASP A 72 -2.17 -7.63 -1.40
CA ASP A 72 -3.58 -8.03 -1.40
C ASP A 72 -4.26 -7.76 -2.75
N MET A 73 -3.85 -6.73 -3.49
CA MET A 73 -4.32 -6.49 -4.87
C MET A 73 -3.85 -7.55 -5.86
N ILE A 74 -2.78 -8.28 -5.55
CA ILE A 74 -2.18 -9.34 -6.38
C ILE A 74 -2.74 -10.71 -5.97
N LYS A 75 -3.05 -10.89 -4.69
CA LYS A 75 -3.48 -12.16 -4.11
C LYS A 75 -4.72 -12.72 -4.83
N GLY A 76 -4.59 -13.95 -5.32
CA GLY A 76 -5.69 -14.67 -5.97
C GLY A 76 -5.98 -14.26 -7.41
N LYS A 77 -5.19 -13.35 -8.00
CA LYS A 77 -5.28 -12.98 -9.42
C LYS A 77 -4.35 -13.82 -10.29
N THR A 78 -4.72 -14.03 -11.54
CA THR A 78 -3.82 -14.65 -12.54
C THR A 78 -2.75 -13.66 -13.00
N PRO A 79 -1.63 -14.13 -13.59
CA PRO A 79 -0.61 -13.26 -14.19
C PRO A 79 -1.20 -12.24 -15.18
N GLU A 80 -2.18 -12.63 -16.00
CA GLU A 80 -2.83 -11.74 -16.96
C GLU A 80 -3.67 -10.65 -16.28
N GLU A 81 -4.38 -11.00 -15.20
CA GLU A 81 -5.17 -10.04 -14.42
C GLU A 81 -4.27 -9.05 -13.66
N ILE A 82 -3.14 -9.52 -13.13
CA ILE A 82 -2.10 -8.68 -12.52
C ILE A 82 -1.55 -7.73 -13.58
N ARG A 83 -1.14 -8.24 -14.74
CA ARG A 83 -0.63 -7.43 -15.85
C ARG A 83 -1.63 -6.36 -16.27
N LYS A 84 -2.92 -6.69 -16.39
CA LYS A 84 -3.97 -5.71 -16.68
C LYS A 84 -4.14 -4.68 -15.55
N THR A 85 -4.16 -5.13 -14.29
CA THR A 85 -4.36 -4.26 -13.12
C THR A 85 -3.26 -3.21 -13.00
N PHE A 86 -2.02 -3.59 -13.29
CA PHE A 86 -0.84 -2.73 -13.16
C PHE A 86 -0.35 -2.19 -14.50
N ASN A 87 -1.12 -2.39 -15.58
CA ASN A 87 -0.78 -1.99 -16.94
C ASN A 87 0.63 -2.42 -17.38
N ILE A 88 1.00 -3.66 -17.06
CA ILE A 88 2.27 -4.28 -17.39
C ILE A 88 2.13 -4.98 -18.74
N LYS A 89 3.06 -4.71 -19.66
CA LYS A 89 3.13 -5.39 -20.95
C LYS A 89 3.70 -6.81 -20.75
N ASN A 90 3.07 -7.82 -21.34
CA ASN A 90 3.67 -9.14 -21.43
C ASN A 90 4.91 -9.08 -22.33
N ASP A 91 6.06 -9.43 -21.78
CA ASP A 91 7.36 -9.47 -22.45
C ASP A 91 7.86 -10.89 -22.73
N PHE A 92 7.12 -11.92 -22.32
CA PHE A 92 7.39 -13.31 -22.66
C PHE A 92 6.94 -13.65 -24.09
N THR A 93 7.70 -14.53 -24.75
CA THR A 93 7.17 -15.25 -25.93
C THR A 93 6.15 -16.31 -25.51
N PRO A 94 5.32 -16.83 -26.44
CA PRO A 94 4.38 -17.90 -26.11
C PRO A 94 5.06 -19.14 -25.54
N GLU A 95 6.26 -19.50 -26.03
CA GLU A 95 7.01 -20.64 -25.49
C GLU A 95 7.48 -20.40 -24.05
N GLU A 96 7.97 -19.19 -23.75
CA GLU A 96 8.41 -18.84 -22.39
C GLU A 96 7.23 -18.76 -21.40
N GLU A 97 6.04 -18.41 -21.87
CA GLU A 97 4.82 -18.37 -21.04
C GLU A 97 4.26 -19.76 -20.73
N GLU A 98 4.45 -20.75 -21.63
CA GLU A 98 4.07 -22.15 -21.39
C GLU A 98 5.00 -22.87 -20.39
N GLU A 99 6.23 -22.38 -20.18
CA GLU A 99 7.22 -22.98 -19.27
C GLU A 99 7.11 -22.50 -17.80
N VAL A 100 6.33 -21.44 -17.53
CA VAL A 100 6.18 -20.79 -16.20
C VAL A 100 4.97 -21.32 -15.43
#